data_AF-A0AAV1KL32-F1
#
_entry.id   AF-A0AAV1KL32-F1
#
_cell.length_a   1.000
_cell.length_b   1.000
_cell.length_c   1.000
_cell.angle_alpha   90.00
_cell.angle_beta   90.00
_cell.angle_gamma   90.00
#
_symmetry.space_group_name_H-M   'P 1'
#
loop_
_entity.id
_entity.type
_entity.pdbx_description
1 polymer ?
#
loop_
_entity_poly.entity_id
_entity_poly.type
_entity_poly.pdbx_seq_one_letter_code
_entity_poly.pdbx_strand_id
1 'polypeptide(L)'
;MAKLHEFSFELLPHPPYSPDLAPSDFFLFSDLKRMLAGKKFNADEEVIAETEAYFEAKHKSYYKNGIEKLKDRYNRCIALDGNYVEL
;
A
#
# COMPACT_ATOMS: atom_id res chain seq x y z
N MET A 1 16.36 -11.55 -8.83
CA MET A 1 17.37 -10.86 -8.00
C MET A 1 18.41 -10.09 -8.83
N ALA A 2 18.85 -10.58 -10.00
CA ALA A 2 19.86 -9.90 -10.83
C ALA A 2 19.58 -8.40 -11.08
N LYS A 3 18.34 -8.06 -11.43
CA LYS A 3 17.95 -6.66 -11.73
C LYS A 3 17.87 -5.75 -10.49
N LEU A 4 17.53 -6.29 -9.31
CA LEU A 4 17.53 -5.50 -8.06
C LEU A 4 18.95 -5.16 -7.62
N HIS A 5 19.86 -6.13 -7.78
CA HIS A 5 21.28 -5.96 -7.49
C HIS A 5 21.95 -4.97 -8.46
N GLU A 6 21.56 -5.01 -9.75
CA GLU A 6 22.02 -4.05 -10.76
C GLU A 6 21.72 -2.59 -10.35
N PHE A 7 20.55 -2.34 -9.77
CA PHE A 7 20.14 -1.02 -9.31
C PHE A 7 20.54 -0.70 -7.85
N SER A 8 21.30 -1.59 -7.19
CA SER A 8 21.69 -1.45 -5.78
C SER A 8 20.52 -1.22 -4.81
N PHE A 9 19.34 -1.79 -5.10
CA PHE A 9 18.20 -1.71 -4.17
C PHE A 9 18.38 -2.70 -3.02
N GLU A 10 18.20 -2.21 -1.80
CA GLU A 10 18.07 -3.05 -0.62
C GLU A 10 16.68 -3.70 -0.60
N LEU A 11 16.65 -5.04 -0.45
CA LEU A 11 15.42 -5.77 -0.29
C LEU A 11 15.08 -5.91 1.20
N LEU A 12 14.02 -5.23 1.63
CA LEU A 12 13.52 -5.38 2.99
C LEU A 12 12.84 -6.75 3.18
N PRO A 13 13.08 -7.44 4.31
CA PRO A 13 12.39 -8.69 4.61
C PRO A 13 10.88 -8.44 4.76
N HIS A 14 10.07 -9.29 4.14
CA HIS A 14 8.62 -9.23 4.26
C HIS A 14 8.07 -10.64 4.58
N PRO A 15 7.36 -10.81 5.70
CA PRO A 15 6.80 -12.11 6.07
C PRO A 15 5.71 -12.56 5.08
N PRO A 16 5.54 -13.87 4.86
CA PRO A 16 4.48 -14.38 4.00
C PRO A 16 3.10 -14.01 4.56
N TYR A 17 2.12 -13.83 3.66
CA TYR A 17 0.72 -13.55 4.00
C TYR A 17 0.50 -12.34 4.93
N SER A 18 1.34 -11.30 4.86
CA SER A 18 1.27 -10.14 5.76
C SER A 18 0.87 -8.84 5.06
N PRO A 19 -0.31 -8.77 4.39
CA PRO A 19 -0.77 -7.54 3.74
C PRO A 19 -1.05 -6.41 4.76
N ASP A 20 -1.33 -6.75 6.01
CA ASP A 20 -1.43 -5.82 7.13
C ASP A 20 -0.11 -5.14 7.48
N LEU A 21 1.02 -5.60 6.92
CA LEU A 21 2.35 -4.98 7.01
C LEU A 21 2.83 -4.38 5.68
N ALA A 22 2.02 -4.43 4.61
CA ALA A 22 2.33 -3.82 3.32
C ALA A 22 1.60 -2.47 3.16
N PRO A 23 2.29 -1.32 3.07
CA PRO A 23 1.63 0.00 2.98
C PRO A 23 0.73 0.14 1.77
N SER A 24 1.08 -0.53 0.67
CA SER A 24 0.23 -0.60 -0.52
C SER A 24 -1.13 -1.20 -0.19
N ASP A 25 -1.17 -2.29 0.59
CA ASP A 25 -2.41 -3.00 0.88
C ASP A 25 -3.22 -2.34 2.00
N PHE A 26 -2.64 -2.10 3.17
CA PHE A 26 -3.39 -1.59 4.33
C PHE A 26 -3.75 -0.11 4.21
N PHE A 27 -3.03 0.67 3.41
CA PHE A 27 -3.21 2.12 3.33
C PHE A 27 -3.55 2.64 1.94
N LEU A 28 -2.73 2.34 0.92
CA LEU A 28 -2.91 2.95 -0.41
C LEU A 28 -4.15 2.40 -1.11
N PHE A 29 -4.23 1.08 -1.24
CA PHE A 29 -5.29 0.38 -1.94
C PHE A 29 -6.57 0.30 -1.12
N SER A 30 -6.51 0.36 0.21
CA SER A 30 -7.72 0.41 1.03
C SER A 30 -8.56 1.67 0.73
N ASP A 31 -7.91 2.84 0.61
CA ASP A 31 -8.60 4.08 0.22
C ASP A 31 -8.99 4.09 -1.27
N LEU A 32 -8.12 3.60 -2.15
CA LEU A 32 -8.44 3.50 -3.59
C LEU A 32 -9.65 2.59 -3.84
N LYS A 33 -9.72 1.42 -3.20
CA LYS A 33 -10.86 0.50 -3.31
C LYS A 33 -12.16 1.15 -2.86
N ARG A 34 -12.12 1.97 -1.81
CA ARG A 34 -13.28 2.75 -1.36
C ARG A 34 -13.71 3.76 -2.42
N MET A 35 -12.77 4.45 -3.06
CA MET A 35 -13.06 5.39 -4.15
C MET A 35 -13.68 4.69 -5.37
N LEU A 36 -13.16 3.51 -5.72
CA LEU A 36 -13.61 2.73 -6.88
C LEU A 36 -14.91 1.96 -6.62
N ALA A 37 -15.33 1.81 -5.37
CA ALA A 37 -16.48 1.00 -5.00
C ALA A 37 -17.76 1.43 -5.74
N GLY A 38 -18.38 0.50 -6.45
CA GLY A 38 -19.63 0.72 -7.18
C GLY A 38 -19.46 1.43 -8.53
N LYS A 39 -18.27 1.90 -8.89
CA LYS A 39 -18.00 2.45 -10.22
C LYS A 39 -17.94 1.33 -11.26
N LYS A 40 -18.50 1.60 -12.43
CA LYS A 40 -18.38 0.75 -13.63
C LYS A 40 -17.74 1.58 -14.72
N PHE A 41 -16.74 1.01 -15.35
CA PHE A 41 -16.02 1.61 -16.47
C PHE A 41 -16.34 0.82 -17.73
N ASN A 42 -16.47 1.52 -18.86
CA ASN A 42 -16.76 0.89 -20.15
C ASN A 42 -15.50 0.62 -20.96
N ALA A 43 -14.36 1.19 -20.55
CA ALA A 43 -13.07 1.05 -21.20
C ALA A 43 -11.93 1.16 -20.18
N ASP A 44 -10.77 0.62 -20.53
CA ASP A 44 -9.59 0.64 -19.67
C ASP A 44 -9.06 2.08 -19.48
N GLU A 45 -9.20 2.93 -20.49
CA GLU A 45 -8.79 4.34 -20.44
C GLU A 45 -9.53 5.11 -19.34
N GLU A 46 -10.80 4.78 -19.08
CA GLU A 46 -11.61 5.44 -18.05
C GLU A 46 -11.09 5.12 -16.65
N VAL A 47 -10.75 3.84 -16.37
CA VAL A 47 -10.21 3.44 -15.06
C VAL A 47 -8.78 3.95 -14.86
N ILE A 48 -7.97 4.02 -15.92
CA ILE A 48 -6.64 4.62 -15.87
C ILE A 48 -6.75 6.10 -15.49
N ALA A 49 -7.53 6.87 -16.24
CA ALA A 49 -7.69 8.31 -16.00
C ALA A 49 -8.23 8.63 -14.60
N GLU A 50 -9.23 7.87 -14.13
CA GLU A 50 -9.78 8.04 -12.78
C GLU A 50 -8.75 7.72 -11.69
N THR A 51 -7.94 6.67 -11.89
CA THR A 51 -6.90 6.26 -10.94
C THR A 51 -5.75 7.27 -10.89
N GLU A 52 -5.33 7.80 -12.05
CA GLU A 52 -4.31 8.85 -12.14
C GLU A 52 -4.78 10.13 -11.42
N ALA A 53 -5.98 10.60 -11.73
CA ALA A 53 -6.57 11.78 -11.11
C ALA A 53 -6.68 11.62 -9.57
N TYR A 54 -7.04 10.42 -9.11
CA TYR A 54 -7.10 10.10 -7.68
C TYR A 54 -5.74 10.26 -6.99
N PHE A 55 -4.66 9.74 -7.59
CA PHE A 55 -3.32 9.84 -7.00
C PHE A 55 -2.72 11.24 -7.10
N GLU A 56 -2.98 11.95 -8.19
CA GLU A 56 -2.53 13.34 -8.38
C GLU A 56 -3.17 14.29 -7.37
N ALA A 57 -4.43 14.03 -6.98
CA ALA A 57 -5.12 14.79 -5.95
C ALA A 57 -4.57 14.58 -4.52
N LYS A 58 -3.74 13.54 -4.28
CA LYS A 58 -3.19 13.28 -2.94
C LYS A 58 -1.95 14.15 -2.68
N HIS A 59 -1.99 14.89 -1.57
CA HIS A 59 -0.82 15.62 -1.11
C HIS A 59 0.32 14.67 -0.69
N LYS A 60 1.59 15.10 -0.82
CA LYS A 60 2.77 14.31 -0.41
C LYS A 60 2.70 13.75 1.02
N SER A 61 2.05 14.50 1.93
CA SER A 61 1.85 14.05 3.31
C SER A 61 0.98 12.80 3.44
N TYR A 62 0.06 12.56 2.49
CA TYR A 62 -0.76 11.35 2.46
C TYR A 62 0.13 10.11 2.34
N TYR A 63 1.03 10.10 1.36
CA TYR A 63 1.96 9.00 1.13
C TYR A 63 2.93 8.83 2.30
N LYS A 64 3.48 9.95 2.80
CA LYS A 64 4.37 9.94 3.97
C LYS A 64 3.70 9.28 5.18
N ASN A 65 2.46 9.66 5.48
CA ASN A 65 1.69 9.07 6.59
C ASN A 65 1.50 7.55 6.43
N GLY A 66 1.23 7.08 5.21
CA GLY A 66 1.12 5.62 4.94
C GLY A 66 2.39 4.85 5.29
N ILE A 67 3.55 5.41 4.96
CA ILE A 67 4.85 4.82 5.29
C ILE A 67 5.15 4.91 6.78
N GLU A 68 4.91 6.05 7.42
CA GLU A 68 5.17 6.25 8.85
C GLU A 68 4.37 5.29 9.74
N LYS A 69 3.17 4.89 9.30
CA LYS A 69 2.33 3.88 9.98
C LYS A 69 2.95 2.49 10.05
N LEU A 70 3.97 2.17 9.24
CA LEU A 70 4.67 0.89 9.32
C LEU A 70 5.26 0.63 10.70
N LYS A 71 5.84 1.66 11.32
CA LYS A 71 6.46 1.54 12.64
C LYS A 71 5.46 1.03 13.67
N ASP A 72 4.29 1.63 13.70
CA ASP A 72 3.23 1.25 14.64
C ASP A 72 2.69 -0.15 14.34
N ARG A 73 2.53 -0.49 13.06
CA ARG A 73 2.08 -1.82 12.64
C ARG A 73 3.08 -2.92 13.00
N TYR A 74 4.37 -2.71 12.79
CA TYR A 74 5.40 -3.64 13.24
C TYR A 74 5.39 -3.83 14.75
N ASN A 75 5.31 -2.74 15.52
CA ASN A 75 5.23 -2.81 16.97
C ASN A 75 3.99 -3.61 17.44
N ARG A 76 2.84 -3.44 16.78
CA ARG A 76 1.63 -4.23 17.07
C ARG A 76 1.81 -5.70 16.72
N CYS A 77 2.37 -6.00 15.55
CA CYS A 77 2.62 -7.39 15.14
C CYS A 77 3.53 -8.11 16.15
N ILE A 78 4.59 -7.43 16.62
CA ILE A 78 5.49 -7.95 17.67
C ILE A 78 4.71 -8.16 18.98
N ALA A 79 3.90 -7.20 19.41
CA ALA A 79 3.09 -7.30 20.63
C ALA A 79 2.02 -8.40 20.55
N LEU A 80 1.64 -8.82 19.34
CA LEU A 80 0.68 -9.88 19.07
C LEU A 80 1.38 -11.22 18.75
N ASP A 81 2.68 -11.36 19.05
CA ASP A 81 3.48 -12.57 18.79
C ASP A 81 3.43 -13.02 17.33
N GLY A 82 3.41 -12.07 16.39
CA GLY A 82 3.36 -12.32 14.95
C GLY A 82 1.95 -12.57 14.39
N ASN A 83 0.90 -12.48 15.20
CA ASN A 83 -0.48 -12.52 14.71
C ASN A 83 -0.85 -11.23 13.94
N TYR A 84 -1.95 -11.32 13.17
CA TYR A 84 -2.44 -10.23 12.33
C TYR A 84 -2.74 -8.96 13.13
N VAL A 85 -2.35 -7.82 12.55
CA VAL A 85 -2.69 -6.49 13.07
C VAL A 85 -4.03 -6.07 12.51
N GLU A 86 -5.02 -5.89 13.38
CA GLU A 86 -6.35 -5.37 13.01
C GLU A 86 -6.26 -4.03 12.26
N LEU A 87 -7.18 -3.83 11.31
CA LEU A 87 -7.25 -2.65 10.44
C LEU A 87 -7.73 -1.40 11.18
#